data_AF-A0A9E5NKG3-F1
#
_entry.id   AF-A0A9E5NKG3-F1
#
_cell.length_a   1.000
_cell.length_b   1.000
_cell.length_c   1.000
_cell.angle_alpha   90.00
_cell.angle_beta   90.00
_cell.angle_gamma   90.00
#
_symmetry.space_group_name_H-M   'P 1'
#
loop_
_entity.id
_entity.type
_entity.pdbx_description
1 polymer ?
#
loop_
_entity_poly.entity_id
_entity_poly.type
_entity_poly.pdbx_seq_one_letter_code
_entity_poly.pdbx_strand_id
1 'polypeptide(L)'
;MTKVKITGPVAIASALCLAFVGQIYFSREGPAIDGIILFGLATLCLLAIPPRRDDPPRGEKDPRKPGKLNFVLIGAGVLSVVLCLADLYLSKASNRALFFWVVGLSLFVAGFWLGSAKPKLRMQRQEAVVLGLVLLVALFMRTYRLDTMPSGIYLDEADNGVWGLRFLQAPYSPFTENRHGNATLPFQLLGLA
;
A
#
# COMPACT_ATOMS: atom_id res chain seq x y z
N MET A 1 -26.48 -0.67 -26.54
CA MET A 1 -25.94 -0.62 -25.16
C MET A 1 -25.57 0.82 -24.82
N THR A 2 -26.39 1.48 -24.02
CA THR A 2 -26.23 2.88 -23.59
C THR A 2 -25.10 2.97 -22.57
N LYS A 3 -24.05 3.75 -22.89
CA LYS A 3 -22.96 4.03 -21.94
C LYS A 3 -23.48 4.94 -20.83
N VAL A 4 -23.65 4.38 -19.63
CA VAL A 4 -23.97 5.16 -18.42
C VAL A 4 -22.77 6.06 -18.10
N LYS A 5 -22.95 7.38 -18.22
CA LYS A 5 -21.96 8.38 -17.78
C LYS A 5 -22.07 8.52 -16.26
N ILE A 6 -21.19 7.85 -15.52
CA ILE A 6 -21.03 8.11 -14.09
C ILE A 6 -20.31 9.45 -13.96
N THR A 7 -20.95 10.44 -13.34
CA THR A 7 -20.35 11.75 -13.09
C THR A 7 -19.43 11.67 -11.88
N GLY A 8 -18.30 12.38 -11.91
CA GLY A 8 -17.32 12.40 -10.80
C GLY A 8 -17.93 12.61 -9.40
N PRO A 9 -18.92 13.50 -9.22
CA PRO A 9 -19.61 13.68 -7.95
C PRO A 9 -20.34 12.43 -7.45
N VAL A 10 -20.93 11.63 -8.36
CA VAL A 10 -21.62 10.39 -8.00
C VAL A 10 -20.60 9.34 -7.52
N ALA A 11 -19.45 9.23 -8.20
CA ALA A 11 -18.38 8.34 -7.76
C ALA A 11 -17.83 8.72 -6.37
N ILE A 12 -17.64 10.02 -6.11
CA ILE A 12 -17.20 10.53 -4.80
C ILE A 12 -18.26 10.25 -3.74
N ALA A 13 -19.53 10.53 -4.01
CA ALA A 13 -20.62 10.25 -3.08
C ALA A 13 -20.75 8.75 -2.78
N SER A 14 -20.61 7.89 -3.79
CA SER A 14 -20.59 6.43 -3.59
C SER A 14 -19.38 5.98 -2.77
N ALA A 15 -18.20 6.54 -3.00
CA ALA A 15 -17.00 6.24 -2.22
C ALA A 15 -17.16 6.67 -0.75
N LEU A 16 -17.73 7.85 -0.49
CA LEU A 16 -18.00 8.34 0.86
C LEU A 16 -19.06 7.49 1.57
N CYS A 17 -20.14 7.10 0.89
CA CYS A 17 -21.13 6.18 1.45
C CYS A 17 -20.53 4.81 1.76
N LEU A 18 -19.70 4.25 0.87
CA LEU A 18 -19.01 2.97 1.12
C LEU A 18 -18.02 3.07 2.28
N ALA A 19 -17.27 4.17 2.38
CA ALA A 19 -16.36 4.41 3.50
C ALA A 19 -17.12 4.55 4.84
N PHE A 20 -18.24 5.26 4.85
CA PHE A 20 -19.07 5.45 6.03
C PHE A 20 -19.77 4.15 6.48
N VAL A 21 -20.32 3.38 5.54
CA VAL A 21 -20.89 2.06 5.81
C VAL A 21 -19.80 1.11 6.31
N GLY A 22 -18.62 1.14 5.70
CA GLY A 22 -17.44 0.40 6.18
C GLY A 22 -17.10 0.78 7.62
N GLN A 23 -17.07 2.07 7.96
CA GLN A 23 -16.77 2.56 9.31
C GLN A 23 -17.81 2.13 10.36
N ILE A 24 -19.10 2.10 10.02
CA ILE A 24 -20.17 1.58 10.90
C ILE A 24 -20.06 0.06 11.07
N TYR A 25 -19.68 -0.66 10.01
CA TYR A 25 -19.54 -2.11 10.06
C TYR A 25 -18.30 -2.53 10.88
N PHE A 26 -17.18 -1.81 10.70
CA PHE A 26 -15.95 -1.98 11.48
C PHE A 26 -16.11 -1.78 12.99
N SER A 27 -17.16 -1.08 13.41
CA SER A 27 -17.42 -0.91 14.84
C SER A 27 -18.07 -2.15 15.48
N ARG A 28 -18.35 -3.22 14.73
CA ARG A 28 -19.16 -4.36 15.20
C ARG A 28 -18.53 -5.75 15.06
N GLU A 29 -17.72 -6.05 14.03
CA GLU A 29 -17.10 -7.37 13.85
C GLU A 29 -15.59 -7.28 13.55
N GLY A 30 -14.84 -8.34 13.90
CA GLY A 30 -13.38 -8.32 14.01
C GLY A 30 -12.61 -7.98 12.70
N PRO A 31 -11.43 -7.34 12.82
CA PRO A 31 -10.86 -6.45 11.79
C PRO A 31 -10.32 -7.09 10.50
N ALA A 32 -10.24 -8.42 10.40
CA ALA A 32 -9.45 -9.09 9.35
C ALA A 32 -10.19 -9.31 8.02
N ILE A 33 -11.43 -9.82 8.07
CA ILE A 33 -12.22 -10.14 6.86
C ILE A 33 -12.69 -8.84 6.18
N ASP A 34 -13.04 -7.85 6.99
CA ASP A 34 -13.57 -6.56 6.52
C ASP A 34 -12.51 -5.69 5.84
N GLY A 35 -11.26 -5.77 6.31
CA GLY A 35 -10.12 -5.14 5.64
C GLY A 35 -9.88 -5.72 4.24
N ILE A 36 -10.05 -7.04 4.07
CA ILE A 36 -9.91 -7.71 2.77
C ILE A 36 -11.02 -7.26 1.81
N ILE A 37 -12.26 -7.15 2.30
CA ILE A 37 -13.41 -6.69 1.50
C ILE A 37 -13.21 -5.24 1.03
N LEU A 38 -12.77 -4.33 1.91
CA LEU A 38 -12.55 -2.94 1.55
C LEU A 38 -11.34 -2.74 0.63
N PHE A 39 -10.23 -3.45 0.83
CA PHE A 39 -9.12 -3.42 -0.12
C PHE A 39 -9.52 -3.99 -1.48
N GLY A 40 -10.34 -5.05 -1.49
CA GLY A 40 -10.94 -5.59 -2.71
C GLY A 40 -11.80 -4.55 -3.45
N LEU A 41 -12.69 -3.87 -2.73
CA LEU A 41 -13.53 -2.82 -3.29
C LEU A 41 -12.73 -1.61 -3.77
N ALA A 42 -11.73 -1.15 -3.00
CA ALA A 42 -10.85 -0.06 -3.40
C ALA A 42 -10.08 -0.40 -4.69
N THR A 43 -9.62 -1.65 -4.81
CA THR A 43 -8.97 -2.15 -6.03
C THR A 43 -9.94 -2.15 -7.21
N LEU A 44 -11.18 -2.62 -7.02
CA LEU A 44 -12.22 -2.57 -8.05
C LEU A 44 -12.57 -1.14 -8.46
N CYS A 45 -12.64 -0.21 -7.50
CA CYS A 45 -12.85 1.22 -7.78
C CYS A 45 -11.68 1.82 -8.58
N LEU A 46 -10.43 1.50 -8.21
CA LEU A 46 -9.24 1.93 -8.97
C LEU A 46 -9.22 1.36 -10.40
N LEU A 47 -9.66 0.11 -10.58
CA LEU A 47 -9.80 -0.50 -11.90
C LEU A 47 -10.97 0.09 -12.72
N ALA A 48 -12.00 0.61 -12.05
CA ALA A 48 -13.17 1.22 -12.69
C ALA A 48 -12.97 2.71 -13.04
N ILE A 49 -12.04 3.41 -12.37
CA ILE A 49 -11.70 4.80 -12.70
C ILE A 49 -10.96 4.80 -14.05
N PRO A 50 -11.53 5.39 -15.12
CA PRO A 50 -10.81 5.51 -16.37
C PRO A 50 -9.57 6.39 -16.16
N PRO A 51 -8.41 6.04 -16.76
CA PRO A 51 -7.20 6.83 -16.64
C PRO A 51 -7.49 8.30 -17.01
N ARG A 52 -7.03 9.23 -16.16
CA ARG A 52 -7.26 10.66 -16.30
C ARG A 52 -6.85 11.11 -17.71
N ARG A 53 -7.83 11.62 -18.46
CA ARG A 53 -7.76 11.83 -19.92
C ARG A 53 -7.29 13.24 -20.28
N ASP A 54 -6.44 13.84 -19.46
CA ASP A 54 -5.97 15.23 -19.64
C ASP A 54 -4.61 15.31 -20.34
N ASP A 55 -3.93 14.17 -20.57
CA ASP A 55 -2.76 14.15 -21.44
C ASP A 55 -3.20 14.16 -22.91
N PRO A 56 -2.66 15.05 -23.78
CA PRO A 56 -2.87 14.96 -25.22
C PRO A 56 -2.49 13.56 -25.70
N PRO A 57 -3.11 13.02 -26.78
CA PRO A 57 -2.81 11.68 -27.27
C PRO A 57 -1.32 11.57 -27.55
N ARG A 58 -0.57 11.01 -26.58
CA ARG A 58 0.84 10.69 -26.71
C ARG A 58 0.90 9.78 -27.91
N GLY A 59 1.55 10.24 -29.00
CA GLY A 59 1.74 9.49 -30.23
C GLY A 59 1.90 8.01 -29.92
N GLU A 60 0.83 7.28 -30.21
CA GLU A 60 0.45 6.03 -29.58
C GLU A 60 1.43 4.95 -30.05
N LYS A 61 2.57 4.83 -29.36
CA LYS A 61 3.34 3.60 -29.42
C LYS A 61 2.48 2.56 -28.73
N ASP A 62 1.81 1.77 -29.57
CA ASP A 62 0.92 0.66 -29.27
C ASP A 62 1.14 0.10 -27.86
N PRO A 63 0.13 0.10 -26.96
CA PRO A 63 0.28 -0.42 -25.62
C PRO A 63 0.88 -1.82 -25.70
N ARG A 64 2.09 -1.98 -25.16
CA ARG A 64 2.81 -3.25 -25.21
C ARG A 64 1.92 -4.30 -24.54
N LYS A 65 1.39 -5.22 -25.34
CA LYS A 65 0.59 -6.34 -24.84
C LYS A 65 1.43 -7.10 -23.80
N PRO A 66 0.88 -7.45 -22.62
CA PRO A 66 1.62 -8.18 -21.62
C PRO A 66 2.12 -9.50 -22.22
N GLY A 67 3.44 -9.73 -22.13
CA GLY A 67 4.05 -10.97 -22.62
C GLY A 67 3.78 -12.15 -21.70
N LYS A 68 4.08 -13.38 -22.15
CA LYS A 68 3.92 -14.61 -21.33
C LYS A 68 4.59 -14.48 -19.95
N LEU A 69 5.78 -13.87 -19.90
CA LEU A 69 6.51 -13.64 -18.65
C LEU A 69 5.72 -12.79 -17.63
N ASN A 70 4.98 -11.78 -18.09
CA ASN A 70 4.17 -10.93 -17.21
C ASN A 70 3.06 -11.75 -16.54
N PHE A 71 2.39 -12.61 -17.30
CA PHE A 71 1.37 -13.51 -16.76
C PHE A 71 1.96 -14.53 -15.79
N VAL A 72 3.16 -15.06 -16.05
CA VAL A 72 3.86 -15.94 -15.10
C VAL A 72 4.15 -15.21 -13.80
N LEU A 73 4.66 -13.98 -13.85
CA LEU A 73 4.97 -13.18 -12.66
C LEU A 73 3.70 -12.80 -11.88
N ILE A 74 2.64 -12.38 -12.57
CA ILE A 74 1.34 -12.08 -11.93
C ILE A 74 0.79 -13.36 -11.28
N GLY A 75 0.79 -14.49 -12.00
CA GLY A 75 0.31 -15.77 -11.49
C GLY A 75 1.11 -16.26 -10.28
N ALA A 76 2.44 -16.16 -10.32
CA ALA A 76 3.31 -16.48 -9.19
C ALA A 76 3.09 -15.53 -8.01
N GLY A 77 2.86 -14.24 -8.27
CA GLY A 77 2.53 -13.25 -7.25
C GLY A 77 1.22 -13.57 -6.54
N VAL A 78 0.15 -13.86 -7.31
CA VAL A 78 -1.16 -14.26 -6.78
C VAL A 78 -1.05 -15.57 -6.00
N LEU A 79 -0.36 -16.58 -6.53
CA LEU A 79 -0.15 -17.85 -5.82
C LEU A 79 0.57 -17.63 -4.49
N SER A 80 1.59 -16.77 -4.46
CA SER A 80 2.31 -16.45 -3.22
C SER A 80 1.42 -15.74 -2.20
N VAL A 81 0.54 -14.83 -2.63
CA VAL A 81 -0.46 -14.21 -1.74
C VAL A 81 -1.46 -15.25 -1.21
N VAL A 82 -1.90 -16.20 -2.03
CA VAL A 82 -2.77 -17.30 -1.58
C VAL A 82 -2.07 -18.16 -0.53
N LEU A 83 -0.80 -18.50 -0.74
CA LEU A 83 0.01 -19.24 0.24
C LEU A 83 0.18 -18.44 1.54
N CYS A 84 0.39 -17.13 1.46
CA CYS A 84 0.39 -16.24 2.63
C CYS A 84 -0.93 -16.32 3.41
N LEU A 85 -2.08 -16.19 2.72
CA LEU A 85 -3.39 -16.25 3.37
C LEU A 85 -3.67 -17.62 3.97
N ALA A 86 -3.29 -18.70 3.28
CA ALA A 86 -3.42 -20.07 3.80
C ALA A 86 -2.55 -20.29 5.05
N ASP A 87 -1.31 -19.79 5.03
CA ASP A 87 -0.40 -19.86 6.17
C ASP A 87 -0.93 -19.04 7.36
N LEU A 88 -1.50 -17.86 7.11
CA LEU A 88 -2.15 -17.04 8.15
C LEU A 88 -3.45 -17.64 8.69
N TYR A 89 -4.19 -18.35 7.85
CA TYR A 89 -5.41 -19.06 8.25
C TYR A 89 -5.09 -20.20 9.21
N LEU A 90 -3.99 -20.93 8.96
CA LEU A 90 -3.51 -22.00 9.84
C LEU A 90 -2.79 -21.46 11.08
N SER A 91 -2.03 -20.38 10.91
CA SER A 91 -1.21 -19.75 11.95
C SER A 91 -1.47 -18.25 11.98
N LYS A 92 -2.20 -17.77 12.98
CA LYS A 92 -2.54 -16.34 13.15
C LYS A 92 -1.32 -15.40 13.15
N ALA A 93 -0.13 -15.93 13.39
CA ALA A 93 1.14 -15.22 13.22
C ALA A 93 2.19 -16.14 12.57
N SER A 94 2.85 -15.66 11.50
CA SER A 94 3.88 -16.41 10.78
C SER A 94 4.82 -15.52 9.97
N ASN A 95 6.13 -15.71 10.16
CA ASN A 95 7.17 -15.06 9.35
C ASN A 95 7.21 -15.60 7.91
N ARG A 96 6.71 -16.83 7.68
CA ARG A 96 6.61 -17.41 6.33
C ARG A 96 5.53 -16.68 5.53
N ALA A 97 4.41 -16.36 6.16
CA ALA A 97 3.37 -15.52 5.56
C ALA A 97 3.91 -14.14 5.18
N LEU A 98 4.72 -13.50 6.04
CA LEU A 98 5.37 -12.22 5.69
C LEU A 98 6.24 -12.35 4.44
N PHE A 99 7.07 -13.39 4.37
CA PHE A 99 7.90 -13.65 3.20
C PHE A 99 7.08 -13.83 1.92
N PHE A 100 6.05 -14.69 1.96
CA PHE A 100 5.15 -14.90 0.83
C PHE A 100 4.40 -13.62 0.42
N TRP A 101 4.04 -12.77 1.39
CA TRP A 101 3.42 -11.49 1.10
C TRP A 101 4.38 -10.55 0.37
N VAL A 102 5.60 -10.36 0.87
CA VAL A 102 6.61 -9.47 0.25
C VAL A 102 6.98 -9.96 -1.15
N VAL A 103 7.24 -11.25 -1.30
CA VAL A 103 7.56 -11.87 -2.60
C VAL A 103 6.37 -11.77 -3.54
N GLY A 104 5.17 -12.12 -3.07
CA GLY A 104 3.95 -12.07 -3.87
C GLY A 104 3.65 -10.67 -4.41
N LEU A 105 3.72 -9.66 -3.55
CA LEU A 105 3.54 -8.27 -3.94
C LEU A 105 4.61 -7.80 -4.92
N SER A 106 5.88 -8.15 -4.67
CA SER A 106 7.00 -7.78 -5.56
C SER A 106 6.86 -8.39 -6.95
N LEU A 107 6.50 -9.67 -7.04
CA LEU A 107 6.27 -10.38 -8.31
C LEU A 107 5.06 -9.82 -9.05
N PHE A 108 3.97 -9.55 -8.33
CA PHE A 108 2.77 -8.95 -8.90
C PHE A 108 3.08 -7.58 -9.53
N VAL A 109 3.74 -6.69 -8.78
CA VAL A 109 4.15 -5.36 -9.27
C VAL A 109 5.14 -5.49 -10.43
N ALA A 110 6.13 -6.39 -10.34
CA ALA A 110 7.09 -6.63 -11.41
C ALA A 110 6.39 -7.11 -12.71
N GLY A 111 5.38 -7.96 -12.60
CA GLY A 111 4.60 -8.45 -13.74
C GLY A 111 3.88 -7.34 -14.50
N PHE A 112 3.32 -6.36 -13.79
CA PHE A 112 2.75 -5.16 -14.42
C PHE A 112 3.81 -4.18 -14.91
N TRP A 113 4.91 -4.02 -14.16
CA TRP A 113 5.98 -3.08 -14.49
C TRP A 113 6.74 -3.44 -15.77
N LEU A 114 7.01 -4.73 -16.01
CA LEU A 114 7.71 -5.21 -17.20
C LEU A 114 6.91 -4.99 -18.50
N GLY A 115 5.57 -5.08 -18.42
CA GLY A 115 4.67 -4.78 -19.53
C GLY A 115 4.33 -3.31 -19.71
N SER A 116 4.49 -2.52 -18.65
CA SER A 116 4.13 -1.10 -18.68
C SER A 116 5.12 -0.30 -19.52
N ALA A 117 4.60 0.67 -20.27
CA ALA A 117 5.45 1.67 -20.89
C ALA A 117 6.20 2.39 -19.77
N LYS A 118 7.53 2.17 -19.69
CA LYS A 118 8.35 2.86 -18.69
C LYS A 118 8.09 4.35 -18.83
N PRO A 119 7.64 5.05 -17.78
CA PRO A 119 7.52 6.48 -17.85
C PRO A 119 8.91 6.99 -18.25
N LYS A 120 8.99 7.77 -19.33
CA LYS A 120 10.21 8.50 -19.63
C LYS A 120 10.33 9.53 -18.51
N LEU A 121 11.05 9.16 -17.44
CA LEU A 121 11.50 10.06 -16.39
C LEU A 121 12.47 11.06 -17.04
N ARG A 122 11.91 12.02 -17.77
CA ARG A 122 12.62 13.20 -18.24
C ARG A 122 12.57 14.20 -17.10
N MET A 123 13.28 13.87 -16.03
CA MET A 123 13.49 14.81 -14.94
C MET A 123 14.49 15.83 -15.44
N GLN A 124 14.07 17.09 -15.57
CA GLN A 124 15.00 18.14 -15.96
C GLN A 124 16.03 18.33 -14.84
N ARG A 125 17.28 18.68 -15.19
CA ARG A 125 18.33 18.88 -14.17
C ARG A 125 17.90 19.91 -13.11
N GLN A 126 17.15 20.94 -13.52
CA GLN A 126 16.59 21.94 -12.63
C GLN A 126 15.55 21.35 -11.67
N GLU A 127 14.62 20.53 -12.16
CA GLU A 127 13.64 19.83 -11.31
C GLU A 127 14.32 18.89 -10.31
N ALA A 128 15.38 18.19 -10.73
CA ALA A 128 16.15 17.31 -9.84
C ALA A 128 16.85 18.09 -8.73
N VAL A 129 17.44 19.25 -9.06
CA VAL A 129 18.07 20.13 -8.07
C VAL A 129 17.03 20.70 -7.10
N VAL A 130 15.89 21.17 -7.62
CA VAL A 130 14.80 21.71 -6.78
C VAL A 130 14.24 20.61 -5.87
N LEU A 131 13.96 19.41 -6.39
CA LEU A 131 13.51 18.29 -5.56
C LEU A 131 14.56 17.93 -4.50
N GLY A 132 15.83 17.86 -4.88
CA GLY A 132 16.93 17.60 -3.95
C GLY A 132 16.98 18.63 -2.82
N LEU A 133 16.85 19.92 -3.15
CA LEU A 133 16.80 21.00 -2.16
C LEU A 133 15.58 20.87 -1.24
N VAL A 134 14.39 20.58 -1.79
CA VAL A 134 13.17 20.36 -0.99
C VAL A 134 13.36 19.18 -0.02
N LEU A 135 13.93 18.07 -0.49
CA LEU A 135 14.19 16.90 0.36
C LEU A 135 15.23 17.20 1.44
N LEU A 136 16.30 17.95 1.11
CA LEU A 136 17.31 18.36 2.09
C LEU A 136 16.74 19.30 3.15
N VAL A 137 15.92 20.28 2.75
CA VAL A 137 15.24 21.18 3.69
C VAL A 137 14.25 20.39 4.55
N ALA A 138 13.48 19.48 3.98
CA ALA A 138 12.56 18.63 4.73
C ALA A 138 13.30 17.74 5.74
N LEU A 139 14.43 17.16 5.34
CA LEU A 139 15.29 16.36 6.22
C LEU A 139 15.86 17.24 7.34
N PHE A 140 16.44 18.39 7.00
CA PHE A 140 16.98 19.35 7.97
C PHE A 140 15.90 19.77 8.98
N MET A 141 14.73 20.20 8.52
CA MET A 141 13.63 20.61 9.41
C MET A 141 13.17 19.48 10.34
N ARG A 142 13.28 18.22 9.91
CA ARG A 142 12.88 17.07 10.71
C ARG A 142 13.97 16.60 11.69
N THR A 143 15.24 16.87 11.41
CA THR A 143 16.37 16.50 12.27
C THR A 143 16.93 17.66 13.08
N TYR A 144 16.54 18.89 12.75
CA TYR A 144 16.99 20.09 13.43
C TYR A 144 16.57 20.03 14.90
N ARG A 145 17.56 20.20 15.79
CA ARG A 145 17.38 20.25 17.25
C ARG A 145 16.89 18.94 17.89
N LEU A 146 17.10 17.79 17.23
CA LEU A 146 16.86 16.47 17.82
C LEU A 146 17.52 16.30 19.21
N ASP A 147 18.67 16.94 19.43
CA ASP A 147 19.45 16.93 20.67
C ASP A 147 18.92 17.86 21.78
N THR A 148 18.10 18.85 21.42
CA THR A 148 17.57 19.86 22.36
C THR A 148 16.07 19.73 22.59
N MET A 149 15.39 18.80 21.91
CA MET A 149 14.03 18.42 22.30
C MET A 149 14.08 17.83 23.71
N PRO A 150 13.16 18.22 24.61
CA PRO A 150 13.13 17.66 25.95
C PRO A 150 13.09 16.14 25.82
N SER A 151 13.87 15.42 26.63
CA SER A 151 14.01 13.97 26.58
C SER A 151 12.73 13.20 26.98
N GLY A 152 11.57 13.87 26.95
CA GLY A 152 10.27 13.24 27.08
C GLY A 152 9.91 12.57 25.78
N ILE A 153 9.82 11.25 25.81
CA ILE A 153 9.21 10.49 24.73
C ILE A 153 7.73 10.86 24.73
N TYR A 154 7.20 11.33 23.59
CA TYR A 154 5.77 11.57 23.47
C TYR A 154 5.01 10.25 23.69
N LEU A 155 3.80 10.32 24.26
CA LEU A 155 3.06 9.11 24.64
C LEU A 155 2.86 8.14 23.46
N ASP A 156 2.56 8.67 22.29
CA ASP A 156 2.40 7.91 21.05
C ASP A 156 3.73 7.37 20.51
N GLU A 157 4.82 8.11 20.64
CA GLU A 157 6.17 7.66 20.31
C GLU A 157 6.64 6.53 21.23
N ALA A 158 6.37 6.64 22.54
CA ALA A 158 6.70 5.61 23.52
C ALA A 158 5.91 4.33 23.25
N ASP A 159 4.60 4.45 23.00
CA ASP A 159 3.75 3.32 22.64
C ASP A 159 4.23 2.67 21.34
N ASN A 160 4.51 3.47 20.30
CA ASN A 160 5.08 2.98 19.04
C ASN A 160 6.42 2.26 19.23
N GLY A 161 7.31 2.80 20.09
CA GLY A 161 8.60 2.20 20.40
C GLY A 161 8.45 0.85 21.10
N VAL A 162 7.60 0.77 22.12
CA VAL A 162 7.30 -0.49 22.83
C VAL A 162 6.67 -1.51 21.88
N TRP A 163 5.75 -1.10 21.01
CA TRP A 163 5.17 -1.98 20.00
C TRP A 163 6.21 -2.44 18.97
N GLY A 164 7.07 -1.54 18.50
CA GLY A 164 8.18 -1.89 17.60
C GLY A 164 9.07 -2.97 18.20
N LEU A 165 9.48 -2.81 19.46
CA LEU A 165 10.29 -3.80 20.17
C LEU A 165 9.55 -5.14 20.34
N ARG A 166 8.25 -5.11 20.67
CA ARG A 166 7.44 -6.34 20.77
C ARG A 166 7.32 -7.06 19.44
N PHE A 167 7.11 -6.32 18.35
CA PHE A 167 6.98 -6.90 17.02
C PHE A 167 8.29 -7.45 16.49
N LEU A 168 9.43 -6.90 16.89
CA LEU A 168 10.75 -7.46 16.60
C LEU A 168 10.99 -8.83 17.26
N GLN A 169 10.34 -9.06 18.41
CA GLN A 169 10.49 -10.31 19.17
C GLN A 169 9.40 -11.34 18.84
N ALA A 170 8.33 -10.94 18.15
CA ALA A 170 7.17 -11.77 17.86
C ALA A 170 7.07 -12.13 16.36
N PRO A 171 6.47 -13.29 16.01
CA PRO A 171 6.16 -13.60 14.62
C PRO A 171 5.21 -12.58 13.97
N TYR A 172 5.30 -12.37 12.66
CA TYR A 172 4.41 -11.48 11.93
C TYR A 172 2.93 -11.84 12.08
N SER A 173 2.11 -10.88 12.51
CA SER A 173 0.65 -10.98 12.45
C SER A 173 0.09 -9.70 11.83
N PRO A 174 -0.70 -9.73 10.73
CA PRO A 174 -1.12 -8.53 9.99
C PRO A 174 -1.83 -7.48 10.87
N PHE A 175 -2.58 -7.96 11.86
CA PHE A 175 -3.31 -7.15 12.82
C PHE A 175 -3.05 -7.69 14.22
N THR A 176 -2.93 -6.80 15.21
CA THR A 176 -2.82 -7.21 16.61
C THR A 176 -4.04 -6.77 17.41
N GLU A 177 -4.63 -7.70 18.16
CA GLU A 177 -5.71 -7.40 19.12
C GLU A 177 -5.24 -6.42 20.19
N ASN A 178 -3.96 -6.50 20.57
CA ASN A 178 -3.38 -5.68 21.64
C ASN A 178 -3.23 -4.20 21.27
N ARG A 179 -3.49 -3.83 20.01
CA ARG A 179 -3.43 -2.45 19.52
C ARG A 179 -4.68 -2.09 18.72
N HIS A 180 -5.84 -2.51 19.20
CA HIS A 180 -7.15 -2.19 18.62
C HIS A 180 -7.27 -2.54 17.13
N GLY A 181 -6.58 -3.61 16.67
CA GLY A 181 -6.62 -4.02 15.26
C GLY A 181 -5.75 -3.19 14.32
N ASN A 182 -4.80 -2.40 14.83
CA ASN A 182 -3.89 -1.65 13.99
C ASN A 182 -2.98 -2.56 13.14
N ALA A 183 -2.69 -2.11 11.93
CA ALA A 183 -1.76 -2.79 11.02
C ALA A 183 -0.34 -2.79 11.60
N THR A 184 0.27 -3.96 11.68
CA THR A 184 1.59 -4.16 12.31
C THR A 184 2.75 -4.08 11.32
N LEU A 185 2.45 -4.24 10.02
CA LEU A 185 3.43 -4.35 8.94
C LEU A 185 4.44 -3.18 8.92
N PRO A 186 4.04 -1.90 9.06
CA PRO A 186 5.00 -0.80 9.06
C PRO A 186 6.05 -0.92 10.17
N PHE A 187 5.66 -1.41 11.35
CA PHE A 187 6.56 -1.56 12.50
C PHE A 187 7.54 -2.72 12.30
N GLN A 188 7.10 -3.80 11.66
CA GLN A 188 7.97 -4.94 11.37
C GLN A 188 8.97 -4.65 10.26
N LEU A 189 8.54 -3.94 9.22
CA LEU A 189 9.46 -3.47 8.19
C LEU A 189 10.47 -2.47 8.74
N LEU A 190 10.05 -1.56 9.63
CA LEU A 190 10.95 -0.62 10.29
C LEU A 190 11.96 -1.33 11.19
N GLY A 191 11.55 -2.40 11.88
CA GLY A 191 12.47 -3.19 12.71
C GLY A 191 13.48 -4.03 11.92
N LEU A 192 13.20 -4.35 10.65
CA LEU A 192 14.14 -5.07 9.78
C LEU A 192 15.19 -4.15 9.13
N ALA A 193 15.01 -2.83 9.18
CA ALA A 193 15.87 -1.81 8.56
C ALA A 193 16.91 -1.28 9.56
#